data_AF-A0A1V4VJ26-F1
#
_entry.id   AF-A0A1V4VJ26-F1
#
_cell.length_a   1.000
_cell.length_b   1.000
_cell.length_c   1.000
_cell.angle_alpha   90.00
_cell.angle_beta   90.00
_cell.angle_gamma   90.00
#
_symmetry.space_group_name_H-M   'P 1'
#
loop_
_entity.id
_entity.type
_entity.pdbx_description
1 polymer ?
#
loop_
_entity_poly.entity_id
_entity_poly.type
_entity_poly.pdbx_seq_one_letter_code
_entity_poly.pdbx_strand_id
1 'polypeptide(L)'
;MNTVYVFGAGASAAEGAPVLHDFLKIAFKFFKEEHYSTELDVVWEFLEHFNGSGEVLSHSGELEDFPGLEEIFNIVDWSLLQNQAFSIRFPRPRLHELKTALVKLISMTLDKSLPSYNGMHQSFVAEVIRGGEEIPTFISLNYDIVLDNAIRATGYEPEYGFYGNHLNHMDHCRKIPLYKLHGSLNWSFCPLCGEISEHNEKVAHLLFKDKYSIACLNCGSDSSQAIIIAPTLYKSYNISRLQNVWDCAVKSISLSDRLVFVGYSLAPADTSIITTIKRALNIINKEREIVVINPNEQACRRYKQIFGKNCRVLCHKFTGEHI
;
A
#
# COMPACT_ATOMS: atom_id res chain seq x y z
N MET A 1 -22.24 15.68 6.03
CA MET A 1 -22.10 14.94 4.76
C MET A 1 -20.96 13.97 4.92
N ASN A 2 -21.26 12.67 4.94
CA ASN A 2 -20.26 11.66 5.24
C ASN A 2 -19.35 11.43 4.01
N THR A 3 -18.07 11.75 4.15
CA THR A 3 -17.09 11.66 3.05
C THR A 3 -16.05 10.57 3.32
N VAL A 4 -15.85 9.70 2.33
CA VAL A 4 -14.77 8.70 2.31
C VAL A 4 -13.72 9.13 1.31
N TYR A 5 -12.46 9.16 1.74
CA TYR A 5 -11.31 9.45 0.89
C TYR A 5 -10.52 8.17 0.63
N VAL A 6 -10.24 7.86 -0.64
CA VAL A 6 -9.49 6.68 -1.09
C VAL A 6 -8.15 7.12 -1.68
N PHE A 7 -7.06 6.82 -0.98
CA PHE A 7 -5.70 7.19 -1.34
C PHE A 7 -4.98 6.02 -2.03
N GLY A 8 -4.34 6.31 -3.16
CA GLY A 8 -3.43 5.41 -3.86
C GLY A 8 -2.03 5.99 -4.01
N ALA A 9 -1.13 5.25 -4.67
CA ALA A 9 0.30 5.56 -4.66
C ALA A 9 0.63 6.93 -5.28
N GLY A 10 -0.21 7.42 -6.20
CA GLY A 10 -0.06 8.75 -6.79
C GLY A 10 -0.24 9.90 -5.80
N ALA A 11 -0.88 9.67 -4.64
CA ALA A 11 -0.97 10.66 -3.58
C ALA A 11 0.39 10.79 -2.87
N SER A 12 0.99 9.68 -2.42
CA SER A 12 2.34 9.65 -1.84
C SER A 12 3.42 10.08 -2.83
N ALA A 13 3.21 9.84 -4.13
CA ALA A 13 4.13 10.28 -5.18
C ALA A 13 4.23 11.81 -5.29
N ALA A 14 3.18 12.55 -4.91
CA ALA A 14 3.25 14.00 -4.83
C ALA A 14 4.31 14.46 -3.81
N GLU A 15 4.60 13.64 -2.80
CA GLU A 15 5.59 13.90 -1.75
C GLU A 15 6.90 13.12 -1.95
N GLY A 16 7.13 12.59 -3.15
CA GLY A 16 8.41 11.95 -3.51
C GLY A 16 8.44 10.43 -3.39
N ALA A 17 7.33 9.75 -3.02
CA ALA A 17 7.30 8.30 -3.10
C ALA A 17 7.45 7.81 -4.55
N PRO A 18 8.26 6.78 -4.81
CA PRO A 18 8.33 6.14 -6.11
C PRO A 18 6.99 5.46 -6.44
N VAL A 19 6.56 5.60 -7.68
CA VAL A 19 5.48 4.80 -8.25
C VAL A 19 6.06 3.51 -8.85
N LEU A 20 5.23 2.46 -9.00
CA LEU A 20 5.69 1.11 -9.36
C LEU A 20 6.56 1.03 -10.63
N HIS A 21 6.33 1.89 -11.63
CA HIS A 21 7.09 1.86 -12.88
C HIS A 21 8.55 2.31 -12.71
N ASP A 22 8.82 3.32 -11.89
CA ASP A 22 10.18 3.83 -11.62
C ASP A 22 10.84 3.16 -10.40
N PHE A 23 10.14 2.22 -9.77
CA PHE A 23 10.50 1.74 -8.44
C PHE A 23 11.84 1.03 -8.41
N LEU A 24 12.10 0.12 -9.37
CA LEU A 24 13.36 -0.62 -9.45
C LEU A 24 14.54 0.33 -9.69
N LYS A 25 14.37 1.31 -10.58
CA LYS A 25 15.38 2.33 -10.89
C LYS A 25 15.78 3.14 -9.67
N ILE A 26 14.81 3.66 -8.92
CA ILE A 26 15.05 4.45 -7.71
C ILE A 26 15.69 3.57 -6.62
N ALA A 27 15.20 2.35 -6.45
CA ALA A 27 15.74 1.43 -5.46
C ALA A 27 17.19 1.02 -5.77
N PHE A 28 17.52 0.78 -7.05
CA PHE A 28 18.88 0.46 -7.49
C PHE A 28 19.84 1.62 -7.20
N LYS A 29 19.46 2.85 -7.55
CA LYS A 29 20.24 4.04 -7.21
C LYS A 29 20.52 4.11 -5.71
N PHE A 30 19.50 3.90 -4.88
CA PHE A 30 19.66 3.97 -3.43
C PHE A 30 20.52 2.85 -2.84
N PHE A 31 20.37 1.62 -3.31
CA PHE A 31 20.84 0.43 -2.61
C PHE A 31 21.90 -0.40 -3.34
N LYS A 32 22.25 0.00 -4.58
CA LYS A 32 23.38 -0.56 -5.32
C LYS A 32 24.43 0.51 -5.64
N GLU A 33 24.02 1.71 -6.04
CA GLU A 33 24.95 2.81 -6.38
C GLU A 33 25.38 3.61 -5.15
N GLU A 34 24.43 4.20 -4.41
CA GLU A 34 24.74 5.11 -3.29
C GLU A 34 25.13 4.37 -2.01
N HIS A 35 24.37 3.32 -1.65
CA HIS A 35 24.59 2.55 -0.43
C HIS A 35 24.39 1.05 -0.69
N TYR A 36 25.47 0.36 -1.03
CA TYR A 36 25.43 -1.07 -1.30
C TYR A 36 24.83 -1.87 -0.12
N SER A 37 23.70 -2.54 -0.35
CA SER A 37 23.08 -3.44 0.60
C SER A 37 23.15 -4.89 0.11
N THR A 38 23.91 -5.73 0.81
CA THR A 38 24.02 -7.16 0.50
C THR A 38 22.68 -7.89 0.65
N GLU A 39 21.77 -7.37 1.47
CA GLU A 39 20.46 -7.97 1.74
C GLU A 39 19.51 -7.92 0.53
N LEU A 40 19.87 -7.14 -0.51
CA LEU A 40 19.11 -7.01 -1.75
C LEU A 40 19.82 -7.67 -2.95
N ASP A 41 20.99 -8.30 -2.74
CA ASP A 41 21.78 -8.87 -3.84
C ASP A 41 21.00 -9.91 -4.65
N VAL A 42 20.17 -10.74 -3.98
CA VAL A 42 19.32 -11.72 -4.68
C VAL A 42 18.35 -11.07 -5.68
N VAL A 43 17.93 -9.83 -5.44
CA VAL A 43 17.07 -9.07 -6.38
C VAL A 43 17.89 -8.72 -7.63
N TRP A 44 19.08 -8.16 -7.44
CA TRP A 44 19.93 -7.72 -8.53
C TRP A 44 20.42 -8.90 -9.38
N GLU A 45 20.86 -9.97 -8.72
CA GLU A 45 21.24 -11.22 -9.38
C GLU A 45 20.09 -11.83 -10.18
N PHE A 46 18.85 -11.71 -9.69
CA PHE A 46 17.68 -12.18 -10.42
C PHE A 46 17.43 -11.37 -11.68
N LEU A 47 17.51 -10.03 -11.58
CA LEU A 47 17.35 -9.16 -12.75
C LEU A 47 18.43 -9.41 -13.79
N GLU A 48 19.70 -9.48 -13.39
CA GLU A 48 20.83 -9.81 -14.28
C GLU A 48 20.63 -11.17 -14.97
N HIS A 49 20.17 -12.17 -14.22
CA HIS A 49 19.85 -13.48 -14.78
C HIS A 49 18.65 -13.45 -15.72
N PHE A 50 17.62 -12.65 -15.39
CA PHE A 50 16.40 -12.51 -16.17
C PHE A 50 16.66 -11.86 -17.53
N ASN A 51 17.53 -10.85 -17.58
CA ASN A 51 17.91 -10.17 -18.82
C ASN A 51 18.70 -11.08 -19.78
N GLY A 52 19.37 -12.11 -19.25
CA GLY A 52 20.08 -13.12 -20.05
C GLY A 52 21.38 -12.63 -20.73
N SER A 53 21.75 -11.35 -20.58
CA SER A 53 23.02 -10.81 -21.11
C SER A 53 24.26 -11.35 -20.39
N GLY A 54 24.09 -11.78 -19.13
CA GLY A 54 25.21 -12.17 -18.26
C GLY A 54 26.08 -10.99 -17.82
N GLU A 55 25.67 -9.77 -18.15
CA GLU A 55 26.30 -8.53 -17.73
C GLU A 55 25.78 -8.11 -16.34
N VAL A 56 26.70 -7.57 -15.53
CA VAL A 56 26.39 -7.04 -14.20
C VAL A 56 25.77 -5.66 -14.37
N LEU A 57 24.64 -5.41 -13.69
CA LEU A 57 24.00 -4.10 -13.70
C LEU A 57 24.91 -3.08 -13.02
N SER A 58 25.27 -2.02 -13.74
CA SER A 58 26.27 -1.04 -13.32
C SER A 58 25.66 0.32 -12.99
N HIS A 59 24.56 0.69 -13.64
CA HIS A 59 23.84 1.94 -13.39
C HIS A 59 22.33 1.79 -13.61
N SER A 60 21.57 2.60 -12.88
CA SER A 60 20.11 2.60 -12.79
C SER A 60 19.41 2.89 -14.12
N GLY A 61 20.09 3.48 -15.09
CA GLY A 61 19.57 3.69 -16.46
C GLY A 61 19.29 2.39 -17.20
N GLU A 62 20.05 1.32 -16.92
CA GLU A 62 19.87 0.01 -17.56
C GLU A 62 18.52 -0.62 -17.21
N LEU A 63 17.89 -0.21 -16.09
CA LEU A 63 16.60 -0.71 -15.65
C LEU A 63 15.40 -0.14 -16.43
N GLU A 64 15.62 0.79 -17.36
CA GLU A 64 14.54 1.32 -18.21
C GLU A 64 13.98 0.25 -19.17
N ASP A 65 14.80 -0.71 -19.56
CA ASP A 65 14.41 -1.82 -20.44
C ASP A 65 13.90 -3.05 -19.66
N PHE A 66 13.83 -2.95 -18.33
CA PHE A 66 13.37 -4.04 -17.47
C PHE A 66 11.87 -3.98 -17.21
N PRO A 67 11.22 -5.13 -16.98
CA PRO A 67 9.84 -5.15 -16.53
C PRO A 67 9.70 -4.43 -15.18
N GLY A 68 8.54 -3.79 -14.97
CA GLY A 68 8.24 -3.10 -13.73
C GLY A 68 8.18 -4.04 -12.52
N LEU A 69 8.23 -3.48 -11.31
CA LEU A 69 8.24 -4.27 -10.07
C LEU A 69 7.06 -5.26 -9.96
N GLU A 70 5.87 -4.85 -10.40
CA GLU A 70 4.67 -5.70 -10.39
C GLU A 70 4.85 -6.96 -11.27
N GLU A 71 5.44 -6.81 -12.45
CA GLU A 71 5.68 -7.92 -13.37
C GLU A 71 6.71 -8.90 -12.81
N ILE A 72 7.76 -8.40 -12.17
CA ILE A 72 8.73 -9.23 -11.45
C ILE A 72 8.03 -10.04 -10.35
N PHE A 73 7.18 -9.42 -9.53
CA PHE A 73 6.39 -10.14 -8.52
C PHE A 73 5.48 -11.20 -9.16
N ASN A 74 4.81 -10.89 -10.27
CA ASN A 74 3.94 -11.83 -10.99
C ASN A 74 4.70 -13.09 -11.42
N ILE A 75 5.91 -12.93 -11.98
CA ILE A 75 6.75 -14.04 -12.45
C ILE A 75 7.18 -14.93 -11.28
N VAL A 76 7.65 -14.31 -10.19
CA VAL A 76 8.10 -15.02 -8.98
C VAL A 76 6.93 -15.76 -8.33
N ASP A 77 5.80 -15.08 -8.12
CA ASP A 77 4.63 -15.67 -7.48
C ASP A 77 4.02 -16.79 -8.31
N TRP A 78 3.93 -16.64 -9.63
CA TRP A 78 3.45 -17.70 -10.50
C TRP A 78 4.29 -18.97 -10.35
N SER A 79 5.61 -18.83 -10.35
CA SER A 79 6.53 -19.95 -10.18
C SER A 79 6.33 -20.65 -8.83
N LEU A 80 6.18 -19.86 -7.75
CA LEU A 80 5.95 -20.38 -6.39
C LEU A 80 4.60 -21.10 -6.26
N LEU A 81 3.55 -20.57 -6.87
CA LEU A 81 2.19 -21.14 -6.90
C LEU A 81 2.14 -22.47 -7.66
N GLN A 82 2.85 -22.56 -8.80
CA GLN A 82 2.94 -23.80 -9.58
C GLN A 82 3.89 -24.83 -8.98
N ASN A 83 4.49 -24.54 -7.81
CA ASN A 83 5.50 -25.39 -7.18
C ASN A 83 6.72 -25.65 -8.11
N GLN A 84 7.12 -24.62 -8.87
CA GLN A 84 8.21 -24.68 -9.85
C GLN A 84 9.41 -23.85 -9.42
N ALA A 85 10.59 -24.24 -9.89
CA ALA A 85 11.78 -23.39 -9.89
C ALA A 85 11.77 -22.50 -11.15
N PHE A 86 12.39 -21.33 -11.09
CA PHE A 86 12.54 -20.46 -12.26
C PHE A 86 13.72 -20.92 -13.13
N SER A 87 14.84 -21.29 -12.49
CA SER A 87 16.02 -21.84 -13.16
C SER A 87 16.87 -22.65 -12.18
N ILE A 88 17.95 -23.27 -12.66
CA ILE A 88 18.94 -23.94 -11.79
C ILE A 88 19.51 -22.95 -10.75
N ARG A 89 19.68 -21.67 -11.11
CA ARG A 89 20.19 -20.62 -10.21
C ARG A 89 19.16 -20.14 -9.20
N PHE A 90 17.88 -20.20 -9.57
CA PHE A 90 16.73 -19.78 -8.75
C PHE A 90 15.80 -20.97 -8.46
N PRO A 91 16.26 -21.93 -7.63
CA PRO A 91 15.39 -22.97 -7.11
C PRO A 91 14.33 -22.39 -6.18
N ARG A 92 13.30 -23.17 -5.89
CA ARG A 92 12.13 -22.72 -5.13
C ARG A 92 12.44 -22.05 -3.78
N PRO A 93 13.38 -22.53 -2.94
CA PRO A 93 13.77 -21.82 -1.72
C PRO A 93 14.34 -20.42 -1.97
N ARG A 94 15.16 -20.26 -3.03
CA ARG A 94 15.72 -18.96 -3.42
C ARG A 94 14.67 -18.02 -4.01
N LEU A 95 13.61 -18.55 -4.62
CA LEU A 95 12.47 -17.72 -5.03
C LEU A 95 11.68 -17.17 -3.82
N HIS A 96 11.58 -17.93 -2.73
CA HIS A 96 11.03 -17.40 -1.48
C HIS A 96 11.92 -16.28 -0.91
N GLU A 97 13.24 -16.47 -0.89
CA GLU A 97 14.21 -15.45 -0.51
C GLU A 97 14.11 -14.20 -1.39
N LEU A 98 14.00 -14.36 -2.71
CA LEU A 98 13.81 -13.26 -3.66
C LEU A 98 12.50 -12.50 -3.38
N LYS A 99 11.37 -13.19 -3.21
CA LYS A 99 10.09 -12.57 -2.89
C LYS A 99 10.19 -11.73 -1.61
N THR A 100 10.83 -12.30 -0.61
CA THR A 100 11.20 -11.65 0.65
C THR A 100 12.02 -10.37 0.43
N ALA A 101 13.07 -10.46 -0.38
CA ALA A 101 13.95 -9.33 -0.68
C ALA A 101 13.22 -8.24 -1.50
N LEU A 102 12.29 -8.59 -2.38
CA LEU A 102 11.46 -7.63 -3.11
C LEU A 102 10.50 -6.85 -2.18
N VAL A 103 9.91 -7.52 -1.18
CA VAL A 103 9.09 -6.83 -0.16
C VAL A 103 9.96 -5.88 0.67
N LYS A 104 11.17 -6.32 1.02
CA LYS A 104 12.15 -5.48 1.72
C LYS A 104 12.59 -4.29 0.87
N LEU A 105 12.81 -4.48 -0.43
CA LEU A 105 13.09 -3.42 -1.39
C LEU A 105 12.00 -2.36 -1.36
N ILE A 106 10.71 -2.76 -1.37
CA ILE A 106 9.59 -1.82 -1.24
C ILE A 106 9.71 -1.01 0.05
N SER A 107 9.88 -1.69 1.18
CA SER A 107 9.95 -1.04 2.48
C SER A 107 11.09 -0.04 2.57
N MET A 108 12.31 -0.44 2.18
CA MET A 108 13.51 0.40 2.29
C MET A 108 13.45 1.59 1.34
N THR A 109 12.97 1.40 0.12
CA THR A 109 12.85 2.50 -0.85
C THR A 109 11.82 3.53 -0.39
N LEU A 110 10.64 3.09 0.07
CA LEU A 110 9.63 4.01 0.62
C LEU A 110 10.13 4.75 1.86
N ASP A 111 10.86 4.07 2.74
CA ASP A 111 11.45 4.68 3.93
C ASP A 111 12.46 5.79 3.59
N LYS A 112 13.32 5.56 2.59
CA LYS A 112 14.31 6.53 2.14
C LYS A 112 13.73 7.67 1.28
N SER A 113 12.67 7.40 0.50
CA SER A 113 12.07 8.38 -0.41
C SER A 113 11.15 9.39 0.27
N LEU A 114 10.44 8.98 1.31
CA LEU A 114 9.37 9.79 1.89
C LEU A 114 9.88 10.75 2.97
N PRO A 115 9.44 12.01 2.97
CA PRO A 115 9.83 12.98 3.98
C PRO A 115 9.28 12.61 5.36
N SER A 116 9.99 13.01 6.41
CA SER A 116 9.58 12.68 7.78
C SER A 116 8.43 13.55 8.32
N TYR A 117 8.24 14.79 7.83
CA TYR A 117 7.26 15.75 8.37
C TYR A 117 6.81 16.80 7.33
N ASN A 118 5.66 17.44 7.58
CA ASN A 118 5.13 18.64 6.88
C ASN A 118 4.88 18.46 5.37
N GLY A 119 4.16 17.39 5.02
CA GLY A 119 3.74 17.11 3.66
C GLY A 119 2.32 17.60 3.29
N MET A 120 1.99 17.51 2.01
CA MET A 120 0.64 17.69 1.46
C MET A 120 -0.43 16.84 2.16
N HIS A 121 -0.16 15.60 2.57
CA HIS A 121 -1.13 14.79 3.32
C HIS A 121 -1.48 15.41 4.67
N GLN A 122 -0.49 15.97 5.37
CA GLN A 122 -0.71 16.60 6.66
C GLN A 122 -1.57 17.87 6.51
N SER A 123 -1.27 18.71 5.52
CA SER A 123 -2.09 19.89 5.20
C SER A 123 -3.52 19.49 4.85
N PHE A 124 -3.68 18.49 3.98
CA PHE A 124 -4.99 17.98 3.57
C PHE A 124 -5.81 17.45 4.73
N VAL A 125 -5.23 16.55 5.54
CA VAL A 125 -5.92 15.95 6.69
C VAL A 125 -6.29 17.02 7.70
N ALA A 126 -5.41 17.98 7.97
CA ALA A 126 -5.71 19.09 8.86
C ALA A 126 -6.86 19.98 8.36
N GLU A 127 -6.94 20.24 7.05
CA GLU A 127 -8.05 20.98 6.44
C GLU A 127 -9.36 20.20 6.48
N VAL A 128 -9.34 18.92 6.11
CA VAL A 128 -10.53 18.04 6.15
C VAL A 128 -11.12 18.00 7.56
N ILE A 129 -10.27 17.84 8.58
CA ILE A 129 -10.71 17.75 9.99
C ILE A 129 -11.22 19.09 10.50
N ARG A 130 -10.60 20.22 10.11
CA ARG A 130 -11.05 21.56 10.54
C ARG A 130 -12.32 22.03 9.84
N GLY A 131 -12.50 21.66 8.57
CA GLY A 131 -13.59 22.13 7.71
C GLY A 131 -14.85 21.26 7.75
N GLY A 132 -14.77 20.05 8.32
CA GLY A 132 -15.88 19.10 8.37
C GLY A 132 -16.69 19.16 9.66
N GLU A 133 -18.02 19.04 9.55
CA GLU A 133 -18.91 18.79 10.69
C GLU A 133 -18.85 17.33 11.17
N GLU A 134 -18.46 16.40 10.28
CA GLU A 134 -18.34 14.96 10.54
C GLU A 134 -16.88 14.49 10.43
N ILE A 135 -16.53 13.46 11.21
CA ILE A 135 -15.21 12.83 11.17
C ILE A 135 -15.02 12.13 9.81
N PRO A 136 -13.94 12.43 9.06
CA PRO A 136 -13.69 11.79 7.76
C PRO A 136 -13.33 10.31 7.93
N THR A 137 -13.60 9.51 6.90
CA THR A 137 -13.02 8.16 6.77
C THR A 137 -11.97 8.14 5.67
N PHE A 138 -10.81 7.58 5.98
CA PHE A 138 -9.75 7.33 5.01
C PHE A 138 -9.63 5.84 4.68
N ILE A 139 -9.38 5.55 3.42
CA ILE A 139 -9.00 4.23 2.91
C ILE A 139 -7.70 4.41 2.16
N SER A 140 -6.68 3.63 2.49
CA SER A 140 -5.38 3.67 1.81
C SER A 140 -5.07 2.34 1.14
N LEU A 141 -4.55 2.43 -0.08
CA LEU A 141 -3.98 1.31 -0.84
C LEU A 141 -2.45 1.29 -0.74
N ASN A 142 -1.87 2.25 -0.02
CA ASN A 142 -0.43 2.45 0.09
C ASN A 142 0.12 1.72 1.32
N TYR A 143 1.36 1.23 1.20
CA TYR A 143 2.07 0.60 2.32
C TYR A 143 2.64 1.64 3.29
N ASP A 144 3.02 2.83 2.80
CA ASP A 144 3.64 3.89 3.59
C ASP A 144 2.75 4.38 4.75
N ILE A 145 3.35 5.05 5.73
CA ILE A 145 2.68 5.55 6.94
C ILE A 145 2.37 7.05 6.89
N VAL A 146 2.37 7.66 5.69
CA VAL A 146 2.27 9.13 5.58
C VAL A 146 0.90 9.62 6.04
N LEU A 147 -0.15 8.92 5.66
CA LEU A 147 -1.52 9.24 6.08
C LEU A 147 -1.74 8.97 7.58
N ASP A 148 -1.11 7.91 8.11
CA ASP A 148 -1.10 7.59 9.54
C ASP A 148 -0.50 8.75 10.35
N ASN A 149 0.67 9.25 9.94
CA ASN A 149 1.36 10.38 10.57
C ASN A 149 0.58 11.69 10.40
N ALA A 150 -0.04 11.91 9.24
CA ALA A 150 -0.86 13.08 8.99
C ALA A 150 -2.06 13.16 9.95
N ILE A 151 -2.72 12.01 10.23
CA ILE A 151 -3.79 11.92 11.23
C ILE A 151 -3.24 12.25 12.63
N ARG A 152 -2.13 11.63 13.03
CA ARG A 152 -1.48 11.88 14.34
C ARG A 152 -1.08 13.32 14.57
N ALA A 153 -0.59 13.99 13.54
CA ALA A 153 -0.22 15.40 13.60
C ALA A 153 -1.39 16.33 13.95
N THR A 154 -2.64 15.87 13.78
CA THR A 154 -3.85 16.62 14.18
C THR A 154 -4.33 16.32 15.61
N GLY A 155 -3.62 15.45 16.34
CA GLY A 155 -3.97 15.03 17.69
C GLY A 155 -5.04 13.93 17.74
N TYR A 156 -5.26 13.23 16.62
CA TYR A 156 -6.12 12.06 16.51
C TYR A 156 -5.28 10.79 16.29
N GLU A 157 -5.77 9.64 16.70
CA GLU A 157 -5.15 8.34 16.39
C GLU A 157 -5.89 7.63 15.24
N PRO A 158 -5.19 6.91 14.35
CA PRO A 158 -5.82 6.03 13.38
C PRO A 158 -6.63 4.90 14.05
N GLU A 159 -7.82 4.62 13.51
CA GLU A 159 -8.60 3.42 13.81
C GLU A 159 -8.62 2.53 12.58
N TYR A 160 -7.84 1.44 12.64
CA TYR A 160 -7.62 0.56 11.50
C TYR A 160 -8.73 -0.48 11.29
N GLY A 161 -9.61 -0.70 12.27
CA GLY A 161 -10.68 -1.68 12.15
C GLY A 161 -10.24 -3.13 12.38
N PHE A 162 -9.11 -3.39 13.05
CA PHE A 162 -8.60 -4.75 13.31
C PHE A 162 -9.61 -5.66 14.04
N TYR A 163 -10.52 -5.08 14.83
CA TYR A 163 -11.44 -5.80 15.71
C TYR A 163 -12.90 -5.83 15.22
N GLY A 164 -13.20 -5.30 14.02
CA GLY A 164 -14.51 -5.40 13.35
C GLY A 164 -15.68 -4.62 13.97
N ASN A 165 -15.67 -4.34 15.28
CA ASN A 165 -16.73 -3.59 15.97
C ASN A 165 -16.32 -2.14 16.25
N HIS A 166 -16.50 -1.27 15.26
CA HIS A 166 -16.19 0.17 15.34
C HIS A 166 -16.83 0.91 16.51
N LEU A 167 -18.07 0.56 16.87
CA LEU A 167 -18.87 1.37 17.78
C LEU A 167 -18.29 1.41 19.20
N ASN A 168 -17.66 0.33 19.66
CA ASN A 168 -17.13 0.25 21.03
C ASN A 168 -15.74 0.89 21.20
N HIS A 169 -15.01 1.13 20.10
CA HIS A 169 -13.63 1.65 20.14
C HIS A 169 -13.51 3.15 19.92
N MET A 170 -14.59 3.81 19.48
CA MET A 170 -14.65 5.27 19.27
C MET A 170 -15.12 6.04 20.52
N ASP A 171 -15.67 5.36 21.53
CA ASP A 171 -16.38 6.02 22.64
C ASP A 171 -15.51 6.84 23.60
N HIS A 172 -14.17 6.72 23.56
CA HIS A 172 -13.29 7.41 24.52
C HIS A 172 -12.01 8.03 23.94
N CYS A 173 -11.79 8.02 22.62
CA CYS A 173 -10.56 8.57 22.01
C CYS A 173 -10.84 9.36 20.73
N ARG A 174 -10.08 10.45 20.54
CA ARG A 174 -9.96 11.18 19.27
C ARG A 174 -9.42 10.24 18.20
N LYS A 175 -10.28 9.45 17.57
CA LYS A 175 -9.89 8.45 16.56
C LYS A 175 -10.48 8.76 15.20
N ILE A 176 -9.71 8.50 14.15
CA ILE A 176 -10.12 8.68 12.75
C ILE A 176 -10.00 7.34 12.03
N PRO A 177 -11.09 6.86 11.38
CA PRO A 177 -11.02 5.66 10.55
C PRO A 177 -9.97 5.76 9.44
N LEU A 178 -9.02 4.82 9.42
CA LEU A 178 -8.02 4.67 8.37
C LEU A 178 -7.92 3.19 7.99
N TYR A 179 -8.50 2.77 6.88
CA TYR A 179 -8.49 1.37 6.47
C TYR A 179 -7.43 1.12 5.40
N LYS A 180 -6.37 0.38 5.74
CA LYS A 180 -5.28 0.05 4.82
C LYS A 180 -5.46 -1.35 4.25
N LEU A 181 -5.90 -1.44 2.99
CA LEU A 181 -6.36 -2.70 2.40
C LEU A 181 -5.22 -3.65 2.00
N HIS A 182 -4.02 -3.10 1.80
CA HIS A 182 -2.83 -3.85 1.40
C HIS A 182 -1.82 -4.04 2.56
N GLY A 183 -2.23 -3.73 3.79
CA GLY A 183 -1.34 -3.71 4.94
C GLY A 183 -0.56 -2.39 5.07
N SER A 184 0.52 -2.42 5.84
CA SER A 184 1.30 -1.23 6.18
C SER A 184 2.74 -1.61 6.50
N LEU A 185 3.69 -0.69 6.27
CA LEU A 185 5.10 -0.87 6.62
C LEU A 185 5.34 -1.10 8.11
N ASN A 186 4.40 -0.69 8.97
CA ASN A 186 4.48 -0.81 10.42
C ASN A 186 3.47 -1.81 11.02
N TRP A 187 2.88 -2.70 10.21
CA TRP A 187 1.97 -3.74 10.72
C TRP A 187 2.61 -5.11 10.75
N SER A 188 2.26 -5.91 11.76
CA SER A 188 2.60 -7.33 11.84
C SER A 188 1.41 -8.20 12.20
N PHE A 189 1.33 -9.41 11.65
CA PHE A 189 0.41 -10.47 12.01
C PHE A 189 1.11 -11.53 12.84
N CYS A 190 0.55 -11.87 14.01
CA CYS A 190 1.05 -12.96 14.82
C CYS A 190 0.34 -14.28 14.45
N PRO A 191 1.05 -15.29 13.91
CA PRO A 191 0.43 -16.57 13.56
C PRO A 191 0.00 -17.38 14.78
N LEU A 192 0.52 -17.08 15.98
CA LEU A 192 0.18 -17.80 17.21
C LEU A 192 -1.19 -17.38 17.77
N CYS A 193 -1.41 -16.07 17.97
CA CYS A 193 -2.66 -15.56 18.56
C CYS A 193 -3.61 -14.94 17.54
N GLY A 194 -3.19 -14.81 16.28
CA GLY A 194 -3.99 -14.24 15.19
C GLY A 194 -4.11 -12.71 15.24
N GLU A 195 -3.36 -12.02 16.10
CA GLU A 195 -3.43 -10.55 16.28
C GLU A 195 -2.73 -9.77 15.16
N ILE A 196 -3.27 -8.60 14.81
CA ILE A 196 -2.54 -7.59 14.03
C ILE A 196 -2.10 -6.48 14.98
N SER A 197 -0.81 -6.16 14.95
CA SER A 197 -0.23 -5.10 15.76
C SER A 197 0.32 -4.00 14.86
N GLU A 198 0.03 -2.75 15.22
CA GLU A 198 0.75 -1.59 14.73
C GLU A 198 1.99 -1.37 15.60
N HIS A 199 3.13 -1.10 14.97
CA HIS A 199 4.39 -0.77 15.63
C HIS A 199 4.76 0.70 15.40
N ASN A 200 5.52 1.27 16.34
CA ASN A 200 6.06 2.63 16.20
C ASN A 200 7.08 2.72 15.07
N GLU A 201 7.85 1.64 14.87
CA GLU A 201 8.85 1.52 13.81
C GLU A 201 8.28 0.78 12.59
N LYS A 202 8.85 1.04 11.41
CA LYS A 202 8.48 0.34 10.17
C LYS A 202 8.99 -1.11 10.21
N VAL A 203 8.26 -2.05 10.81
CA VAL A 203 8.72 -3.44 10.98
C VAL A 203 8.87 -4.26 9.68
N ALA A 204 8.37 -3.76 8.54
CA ALA A 204 8.49 -4.46 7.26
C ALA A 204 9.95 -4.71 6.83
N HIS A 205 10.90 -3.87 7.23
CA HIS A 205 12.33 -4.12 6.94
C HIS A 205 12.98 -5.10 7.92
N LEU A 206 12.37 -5.34 9.08
CA LEU A 206 12.88 -6.25 10.12
C LEU A 206 12.67 -7.72 9.79
N LEU A 207 11.84 -8.02 8.79
CA LEU A 207 11.45 -9.37 8.42
C LEU A 207 12.62 -10.38 8.27
N PHE A 208 13.87 -9.93 8.03
CA PHE A 208 14.94 -10.83 7.56
C PHE A 208 16.35 -10.52 8.05
N LYS A 209 16.53 -9.73 9.12
CA LYS A 209 17.81 -9.85 9.84
C LYS A 209 17.69 -11.09 10.70
N ASP A 210 18.52 -12.13 10.49
CA ASP A 210 18.52 -13.43 11.21
C ASP A 210 18.58 -13.34 12.76
N LYS A 211 18.57 -12.13 13.33
CA LYS A 211 18.59 -11.82 14.76
C LYS A 211 17.39 -11.00 15.24
N TYR A 212 16.47 -10.59 14.37
CA TYR A 212 15.34 -9.73 14.74
C TYR A 212 14.03 -10.47 14.52
N SER A 213 13.41 -10.90 15.61
CA SER A 213 12.02 -11.29 15.66
C SER A 213 11.13 -10.06 15.78
N ILE A 214 9.93 -10.13 15.20
CA ILE A 214 8.88 -9.16 15.51
C ILE A 214 8.07 -9.75 16.68
N ALA A 215 8.31 -9.24 17.87
CA ALA A 215 7.55 -9.62 19.05
C ALA A 215 6.10 -9.18 18.90
N CYS A 216 5.17 -10.09 19.15
CA CYS A 216 3.75 -9.80 19.19
C CYS A 216 3.44 -8.93 20.41
N LEU A 217 2.84 -7.76 20.20
CA LEU A 217 2.48 -6.85 21.29
C LEU A 217 1.34 -7.38 22.19
N ASN A 218 0.66 -8.45 21.77
CA ASN A 218 -0.44 -9.08 22.51
C ASN A 218 0.00 -10.31 23.32
N CYS A 219 0.68 -11.28 22.69
CA CYS A 219 1.06 -12.54 23.35
C CYS A 219 2.57 -12.72 23.59
N GLY A 220 3.40 -11.78 23.15
CA GLY A 220 4.86 -11.84 23.30
C GLY A 220 5.58 -12.83 22.36
N SER A 221 4.87 -13.51 21.45
CA SER A 221 5.51 -14.42 20.49
C SER A 221 6.42 -13.68 19.50
N ASP A 222 7.63 -14.19 19.31
CA ASP A 222 8.63 -13.70 18.38
C ASP A 222 8.41 -14.13 16.92
N SER A 223 7.24 -14.67 16.59
CA SER A 223 6.91 -15.25 15.27
C SER A 223 6.08 -14.33 14.37
N SER A 224 5.89 -13.06 14.74
CA SER A 224 5.03 -12.16 13.96
C SER A 224 5.67 -11.83 12.61
N GLN A 225 4.83 -11.69 11.59
CA GLN A 225 5.23 -11.44 10.21
C GLN A 225 4.66 -10.11 9.75
N ALA A 226 5.44 -9.29 9.05
CA ALA A 226 4.93 -8.03 8.52
C ALA A 226 3.79 -8.26 7.51
N ILE A 227 2.83 -7.33 7.47
CA ILE A 227 1.65 -7.44 6.60
C ILE A 227 1.82 -6.51 5.41
N ILE A 228 2.29 -7.07 4.29
CA ILE A 228 2.36 -6.40 3.00
C ILE A 228 1.74 -7.31 1.95
N ILE A 229 0.63 -6.88 1.35
CA ILE A 229 0.04 -7.55 0.20
C ILE A 229 0.78 -7.06 -1.04
N ALA A 230 1.76 -7.84 -1.51
CA ALA A 230 2.63 -7.49 -2.63
C ALA A 230 1.86 -7.05 -3.90
N PRO A 231 2.45 -6.19 -4.74
CA PRO A 231 1.85 -5.74 -6.00
C PRO A 231 1.97 -6.86 -7.04
N THR A 232 1.15 -7.89 -6.90
CA THR A 232 1.06 -9.06 -7.79
C THR A 232 -0.38 -9.22 -8.28
N LEU A 233 -0.60 -10.00 -9.33
CA LEU A 233 -1.91 -10.47 -9.79
C LEU A 233 -2.48 -11.53 -8.86
N TYR A 234 -1.61 -12.23 -8.11
CA TYR A 234 -1.97 -13.36 -7.26
C TYR A 234 -2.08 -12.96 -5.77
N LYS A 235 -2.65 -11.78 -5.50
CA LYS A 235 -2.79 -11.26 -4.13
C LYS A 235 -3.52 -12.26 -3.25
N SER A 236 -2.93 -12.60 -2.11
CA SER A 236 -3.55 -13.47 -1.10
C SER A 236 -3.98 -12.66 0.11
N TYR A 237 -5.29 -12.61 0.37
CA TYR A 237 -5.87 -11.89 1.51
C TYR A 237 -6.19 -12.83 2.68
N ASN A 238 -5.44 -13.92 2.84
CA ASN A 238 -5.72 -15.00 3.79
C ASN A 238 -5.34 -14.65 5.25
N ILE A 239 -5.64 -13.43 5.69
CA ILE A 239 -5.42 -12.96 7.06
C ILE A 239 -6.79 -12.55 7.61
N SER A 240 -7.37 -13.36 8.51
CA SER A 240 -8.75 -13.16 8.98
C SER A 240 -9.01 -11.77 9.56
N ARG A 241 -8.05 -11.21 10.31
CA ARG A 241 -8.20 -9.84 10.84
C ARG A 241 -8.07 -8.75 9.79
N LEU A 242 -7.36 -9.01 8.69
CA LEU A 242 -7.34 -8.08 7.56
C LEU A 242 -8.72 -8.04 6.91
N GLN A 243 -9.48 -9.14 6.90
CA GLN A 243 -10.87 -9.15 6.42
C GLN A 243 -11.76 -8.15 7.19
N ASN A 244 -11.55 -7.99 8.50
CA ASN A 244 -12.26 -6.96 9.27
C ASN A 244 -12.03 -5.57 8.68
N VAL A 245 -10.77 -5.20 8.40
CA VAL A 245 -10.40 -3.91 7.77
C VAL A 245 -11.14 -3.71 6.43
N TRP A 246 -11.28 -4.78 5.63
CA TRP A 246 -12.03 -4.75 4.37
C TRP A 246 -13.54 -4.55 4.60
N ASP A 247 -14.12 -5.23 5.59
CA ASP A 247 -15.54 -5.11 5.92
C ASP A 247 -15.87 -3.71 6.46
N CYS A 248 -14.97 -3.15 7.27
CA CYS A 248 -14.98 -1.78 7.75
C CYS A 248 -15.01 -0.77 6.58
N ALA A 249 -14.11 -0.95 5.60
CA ALA A 249 -14.06 -0.12 4.40
C ALA A 249 -15.34 -0.22 3.55
N VAL A 250 -15.86 -1.44 3.35
CA VAL A 250 -17.13 -1.66 2.63
C VAL A 250 -18.27 -0.95 3.33
N LYS A 251 -18.37 -1.06 4.65
CA LYS A 251 -19.40 -0.39 5.44
C LYS A 251 -19.32 1.12 5.29
N SER A 252 -18.15 1.71 5.45
CA SER A 252 -17.97 3.17 5.30
C SER A 252 -18.31 3.66 3.88
N ILE A 253 -17.88 2.96 2.83
CA ILE A 253 -18.25 3.32 1.44
C ILE A 253 -19.77 3.20 1.23
N SER A 254 -20.40 2.15 1.77
CA SER A 254 -21.85 1.97 1.61
C SER A 254 -22.66 3.08 2.26
N LEU A 255 -22.17 3.64 3.37
CA LEU A 255 -22.84 4.71 4.12
C LEU A 255 -22.45 6.12 3.66
N SER A 256 -21.37 6.29 2.88
CA SER A 256 -20.90 7.63 2.49
C SER A 256 -21.80 8.31 1.47
N ASP A 257 -21.88 9.64 1.55
CA ASP A 257 -22.58 10.52 0.60
C ASP A 257 -21.62 10.99 -0.51
N ARG A 258 -20.33 11.06 -0.19
CA ARG A 258 -19.26 11.46 -1.10
C ARG A 258 -18.10 10.47 -1.04
N LEU A 259 -17.54 10.14 -2.20
CA LEU A 259 -16.37 9.29 -2.36
C LEU A 259 -15.32 10.01 -3.19
N VAL A 260 -14.15 10.27 -2.61
CA VAL A 260 -13.07 11.03 -3.24
C VAL A 260 -11.86 10.13 -3.45
N PHE A 261 -11.46 9.92 -4.70
CA PHE A 261 -10.26 9.16 -5.05
C PHE A 261 -9.07 10.10 -5.26
N VAL A 262 -7.95 9.81 -4.60
CA VAL A 262 -6.74 10.64 -4.65
C VAL A 262 -5.56 9.78 -5.10
N GLY A 263 -5.05 10.01 -6.31
CA GLY A 263 -3.84 9.37 -6.82
C GLY A 263 -3.94 7.85 -7.01
N TYR A 264 -5.13 7.26 -6.92
CA TYR A 264 -5.34 5.85 -7.21
C TYR A 264 -5.47 5.61 -8.72
N SER A 265 -4.60 4.78 -9.29
CA SER A 265 -4.54 4.50 -10.74
C SER A 265 -5.69 3.64 -11.26
N LEU A 266 -6.43 2.98 -10.38
CA LEU A 266 -7.49 2.04 -10.73
C LEU A 266 -6.97 0.91 -11.65
N ALA A 267 -5.79 0.37 -11.37
CA ALA A 267 -5.11 -0.58 -12.26
C ALA A 267 -5.99 -1.82 -12.57
N PRO A 268 -5.87 -2.44 -13.75
CA PRO A 268 -6.58 -3.69 -14.08
C PRO A 268 -6.34 -4.83 -13.08
N ALA A 269 -5.13 -4.90 -12.52
CA ALA A 269 -4.74 -5.86 -11.49
C ALA A 269 -5.50 -5.72 -10.16
N ASP A 270 -6.19 -4.60 -9.93
CA ASP A 270 -6.94 -4.32 -8.70
C ASP A 270 -8.41 -4.72 -8.79
N THR A 271 -8.70 -5.78 -9.55
CA THR A 271 -10.08 -6.27 -9.73
C THR A 271 -10.77 -6.56 -8.39
N SER A 272 -10.05 -7.00 -7.36
CA SER A 272 -10.58 -7.20 -6.00
C SER A 272 -11.06 -5.90 -5.36
N ILE A 273 -10.26 -4.83 -5.43
CA ILE A 273 -10.60 -3.50 -4.89
C ILE A 273 -11.76 -2.90 -5.69
N ILE A 274 -11.67 -2.91 -7.02
CA ILE A 274 -12.71 -2.36 -7.90
C ILE A 274 -14.05 -3.03 -7.62
N THR A 275 -14.07 -4.37 -7.56
CA THR A 275 -15.27 -5.15 -7.25
C THR A 275 -15.80 -4.81 -5.86
N THR A 276 -14.92 -4.67 -4.87
CA THR A 276 -15.31 -4.35 -3.48
C THR A 276 -15.97 -2.97 -3.39
N ILE A 277 -15.36 -1.95 -3.99
CA ILE A 277 -15.91 -0.59 -4.01
C ILE A 277 -17.25 -0.58 -4.77
N LYS A 278 -17.31 -1.22 -5.95
CA LYS A 278 -18.57 -1.32 -6.72
C LYS A 278 -19.65 -2.03 -5.92
N ARG A 279 -19.33 -3.13 -5.24
CA ARG A 279 -20.28 -3.83 -4.37
C ARG A 279 -20.78 -2.90 -3.26
N ALA A 280 -19.89 -2.24 -2.54
CA ALA A 280 -20.23 -1.32 -1.45
C ALA A 280 -21.18 -0.20 -1.89
N LEU A 281 -20.91 0.40 -3.06
CA LEU A 281 -21.78 1.44 -3.66
C LEU A 281 -23.19 0.93 -4.00
N ASN A 282 -23.34 -0.38 -4.25
CA ASN A 282 -24.63 -1.01 -4.60
C ASN A 282 -25.36 -1.65 -3.40
N ILE A 283 -24.81 -1.61 -2.17
CA ILE A 283 -25.50 -2.14 -0.97
C ILE A 283 -26.71 -1.26 -0.64
N ILE A 284 -26.54 0.06 -0.69
CA ILE A 284 -27.59 1.04 -0.39
C ILE A 284 -27.81 1.87 -1.65
N ASN A 285 -29.05 1.82 -2.17
CA ASN A 285 -29.46 2.59 -3.33
C ASN A 285 -29.64 4.07 -2.96
N LYS A 286 -28.59 4.87 -3.18
CA LYS A 286 -28.61 6.32 -3.03
C LYS A 286 -27.65 6.98 -4.03
N GLU A 287 -27.98 8.19 -4.43
CA GLU A 287 -27.07 9.02 -5.21
C GLU A 287 -25.88 9.45 -4.34
N ARG A 288 -24.68 9.44 -4.93
CA ARG A 288 -23.42 9.79 -4.25
C ARG A 288 -22.58 10.64 -5.18
N GLU A 289 -21.89 11.62 -4.63
CA GLU A 289 -20.89 12.36 -5.38
C GLU A 289 -19.60 11.53 -5.45
N ILE A 290 -19.08 11.30 -6.66
CA ILE A 290 -17.80 10.63 -6.88
C ILE A 290 -16.82 11.63 -7.50
N VAL A 291 -15.76 11.94 -6.77
CA VAL A 291 -14.68 12.85 -7.19
C VAL A 291 -13.40 12.07 -7.39
N VAL A 292 -12.64 12.37 -8.44
CA VAL A 292 -11.37 11.71 -8.75
C VAL A 292 -10.30 12.75 -9.02
N ILE A 293 -9.15 12.62 -8.37
CA ILE A 293 -7.95 13.43 -8.59
C ILE A 293 -6.85 12.50 -9.08
N ASN A 294 -6.47 12.63 -10.33
CA ASN A 294 -5.39 11.81 -10.88
C ASN A 294 -4.72 12.56 -12.06
N PRO A 295 -3.38 12.67 -12.08
CA PRO A 295 -2.70 13.33 -13.20
C PRO A 295 -2.69 12.49 -14.48
N ASN A 296 -2.96 11.18 -14.41
CA ASN A 296 -2.91 10.28 -15.55
C ASN A 296 -4.25 10.26 -16.31
N GLU A 297 -4.23 10.73 -17.57
CA GLU A 297 -5.43 10.77 -18.41
C GLU A 297 -6.07 9.39 -18.66
N GLN A 298 -5.28 8.33 -18.77
CA GLN A 298 -5.79 6.98 -18.98
C GLN A 298 -6.55 6.49 -17.74
N ALA A 299 -6.00 6.75 -16.54
CA ALA A 299 -6.70 6.49 -15.29
C ALA A 299 -8.00 7.29 -15.22
N CYS A 300 -7.97 8.59 -15.52
CA CYS A 300 -9.15 9.46 -15.57
C CYS A 300 -10.25 8.94 -16.51
N ARG A 301 -9.89 8.45 -17.72
CA ARG A 301 -10.84 7.80 -18.64
C ARG A 301 -11.41 6.51 -18.06
N ARG A 302 -10.56 5.71 -17.42
CA ARG A 302 -10.95 4.44 -16.79
C ARG A 302 -11.94 4.64 -15.64
N TYR A 303 -11.79 5.67 -14.81
CA TYR A 303 -12.78 6.01 -13.79
C TYR A 303 -14.17 6.24 -14.39
N LYS A 304 -14.28 6.98 -15.50
CA LYS A 304 -15.56 7.19 -16.19
C LYS A 304 -16.16 5.90 -16.75
N GLN A 305 -15.33 4.94 -17.15
CA GLN A 305 -15.79 3.63 -17.63
C GLN A 305 -16.35 2.77 -16.48
N ILE A 306 -15.73 2.80 -15.30
CA ILE A 306 -16.09 1.96 -14.15
C ILE A 306 -17.21 2.58 -13.29
N PHE A 307 -17.16 3.88 -13.05
CA PHE A 307 -18.07 4.61 -12.16
C PHE A 307 -19.13 5.44 -12.92
N GLY A 308 -19.04 5.49 -14.24
CA GLY A 308 -20.01 6.20 -15.09
C GLY A 308 -19.65 7.67 -15.34
N LYS A 309 -20.42 8.31 -16.22
CA LYS A 309 -20.14 9.68 -16.71
C LYS A 309 -20.35 10.79 -15.66
N ASN A 310 -21.12 10.52 -14.62
CA ASN A 310 -21.42 11.49 -13.55
C ASN A 310 -20.27 11.68 -12.55
N CYS A 311 -19.19 10.90 -12.69
CA CYS A 311 -17.98 11.08 -11.90
C CYS A 311 -17.30 12.41 -12.28
N ARG A 312 -17.06 13.26 -11.28
CA ARG A 312 -16.29 14.50 -11.41
C ARG A 312 -14.81 14.18 -11.38
N VAL A 313 -14.14 14.31 -12.53
CA VAL A 313 -12.71 13.97 -12.68
C VAL A 313 -11.87 15.23 -12.82
N LEU A 314 -10.89 15.39 -11.93
CA LEU A 314 -9.91 16.45 -11.87
C LEU A 314 -8.55 15.90 -12.31
N CYS A 315 -8.11 16.25 -13.51
CA CYS A 315 -6.92 15.67 -14.14
C CYS A 315 -5.64 16.44 -13.76
N HIS A 316 -5.29 16.43 -12.47
CA HIS A 316 -4.06 17.05 -11.95
C HIS A 316 -3.45 16.22 -10.82
N LYS A 317 -2.22 16.58 -10.42
CA LYS A 317 -1.54 15.96 -9.28
C LYS A 317 -2.23 16.35 -7.97
N PHE A 318 -2.13 15.50 -6.95
CA PHE A 318 -2.56 15.86 -5.60
C PHE A 318 -1.72 17.04 -5.09
N THR A 319 -2.38 18.07 -4.55
CA THR A 319 -1.75 19.33 -4.09
C THR A 319 -1.79 19.51 -2.58
N GLY A 320 -2.51 18.67 -1.85
CA GLY A 320 -2.72 18.82 -0.40
C GLY A 320 -3.86 19.76 -0.01
N GLU A 321 -4.52 20.41 -0.98
CA GLU A 321 -5.66 21.30 -0.72
C GLU A 321 -6.98 20.51 -0.63
N HIS A 322 -7.88 20.97 0.24
CA HIS A 322 -9.25 20.44 0.35
C HIS A 322 -10.10 20.70 -0.91
N ILE A 323 -11.02 19.77 -1.24
CA ILE A 323 -11.79 19.72 -2.50
C ILE A 323 -13.29 19.60 -2.25
#